data_AF-A0A9P8RQT3-F1
#
_entry.id   AF-A0A9P8RQT3-F1
#
_cell.length_a   1.000
_cell.length_b   1.000
_cell.length_c   1.000
_cell.angle_alpha   90.00
_cell.angle_beta   90.00
_cell.angle_gamma   90.00
#
_symmetry.space_group_name_H-M   'P 1'
#
loop_
_entity.id
_entity.type
_entity.pdbx_description
1 polymer ?
#
loop_
_entity_poly.entity_id
_entity_poly.type
_entity_poly.pdbx_seq_one_letter_code
_entity_poly.pdbx_strand_id
1 'polypeptide(L)'
;MGRSVPDLPGIKADHGLAMSFRKEVADLLGRSSPAFPGAQPVSFALRHIQELQNEDYYVCEKSDGIRCLMYFAEGDEGSEIHYLIDRKNDYYYVPGLHFPVPNDPTFQNFHIGTIIDGELVLDSLDDGSKQLKYLVFDCLMLDGNSLMSRTLDKRLAYFRDRVYNPYKDLYRKYPEEKQYLPFLVEFKNMEFSYAIDMMFRKILPELRHGSDGLIFTCRNSPYKHGTDDKILKWKPQAENSVDFRLNLKFPLLDPDSEDEKEGRMSPMPDYDAMPEFNLSVNYGGGRGEGYRRYATMYMTPEEWEKMKGMNIALDETIVECSQDKEGRWRFMRFREDKKEANHISTVESVMESIQDKVSEEDLKRAQANIRAAWKRRDAMQQQQQQRQQQQRAMVARAVTTTAAAAAAAAAAAAAAAAAAAAATATTTTGSSNQPPKMTTTPGTNGHGTKRKLEDTS
;
A
#
# COMPACT_ATOMS: atom_id res chain seq x y z
N MET A 1 11.64 -7.72 -25.85
CA MET A 1 11.87 -6.36 -25.33
C MET A 1 11.97 -6.47 -23.82
N GLY A 2 13.13 -6.13 -23.24
CA GLY A 2 13.35 -6.27 -21.80
C GLY A 2 12.40 -5.35 -21.03
N ARG A 3 11.73 -5.88 -20.00
CA ARG A 3 10.94 -5.10 -19.03
C ARG A 3 11.91 -4.12 -18.35
N SER A 4 11.82 -2.83 -18.68
CA SER A 4 12.70 -1.81 -18.09
C SER A 4 12.10 -1.34 -16.77
N VAL A 5 12.49 -1.99 -15.68
CA VAL A 5 12.19 -1.52 -14.31
C VAL A 5 12.92 -0.19 -14.11
N PRO A 6 12.28 0.87 -13.57
CA PRO A 6 12.93 2.15 -13.34
C PRO A 6 13.99 2.01 -12.25
N ASP A 7 15.05 2.82 -12.29
CA ASP A 7 15.93 2.99 -11.13
C ASP A 7 15.25 3.88 -10.08
N LEU A 8 15.56 3.67 -8.80
CA LEU A 8 15.08 4.54 -7.72
C LEU A 8 15.72 5.93 -7.86
N PRO A 9 14.92 7.00 -8.04
CA PRO A 9 15.45 8.35 -8.09
C PRO A 9 15.94 8.76 -6.69
N GLY A 10 16.96 9.62 -6.68
CA GLY A 10 17.47 10.23 -5.46
C GLY A 10 18.84 9.71 -5.00
N ILE A 11 19.29 10.28 -3.89
CA ILE A 11 20.61 10.00 -3.32
C ILE A 11 20.44 8.99 -2.19
N LYS A 12 21.06 7.82 -2.32
CA LYS A 12 21.03 6.78 -1.29
C LYS A 12 21.76 7.26 -0.04
N ALA A 13 21.11 7.17 1.12
CA ALA A 13 21.71 7.44 2.41
C ALA A 13 22.83 6.44 2.71
N ASP A 14 23.91 6.93 3.34
CA ASP A 14 24.95 6.05 3.85
C ASP A 14 24.43 5.16 5.01
N HIS A 15 25.23 4.17 5.39
CA HIS A 15 24.82 3.19 6.40
C HIS A 15 24.54 3.81 7.78
N GLY A 16 25.31 4.82 8.19
CA GLY A 16 25.15 5.46 9.49
C GLY A 16 23.86 6.26 9.55
N LEU A 17 23.63 7.08 8.52
CA LEU A 17 22.43 7.91 8.40
C LEU A 17 21.16 7.06 8.23
N ALA A 18 21.23 5.98 7.43
CA ALA A 18 20.11 5.07 7.25
C ALA A 18 19.66 4.43 8.58
N MET A 19 20.58 4.12 9.51
CA MET A 19 20.21 3.59 10.83
C MET A 19 19.43 4.60 11.67
N SER A 20 19.80 5.88 11.62
CA SER A 20 19.07 6.96 12.27
C SER A 20 17.65 7.09 11.72
N PHE A 21 17.50 7.11 10.39
CA PHE A 21 16.18 7.19 9.74
C PHE A 21 15.30 5.98 10.01
N ARG A 22 15.88 4.77 10.08
CA ARG A 22 15.15 3.56 10.46
C ARG A 22 14.58 3.65 11.87
N LYS A 23 15.33 4.24 12.81
CA LYS A 23 14.87 4.46 14.18
C LYS A 23 13.77 5.50 14.23
N GLU A 24 13.94 6.62 13.54
CA GLU A 24 12.93 7.69 13.44
C GLU A 24 11.59 7.16 12.89
N VAL A 25 11.63 6.41 11.78
CA VAL A 25 10.44 5.79 11.20
C VAL A 25 9.82 4.75 12.14
N ALA A 26 10.65 3.98 12.87
CA ALA A 26 10.15 3.03 13.86
C ALA A 26 9.45 3.74 15.03
N ASP A 27 10.03 4.81 15.55
CA ASP A 27 9.47 5.62 16.63
C ASP A 27 8.15 6.30 16.19
N LEU A 28 8.12 6.86 14.98
CA LEU A 28 6.92 7.45 14.38
C LEU A 28 5.78 6.43 14.23
N LEU A 29 6.10 5.19 13.87
CA LEU A 29 5.14 4.09 13.77
C LEU A 29 4.82 3.44 15.12
N GLY A 30 5.44 3.88 16.22
CA GLY A 30 5.25 3.31 17.56
C GLY A 30 5.80 1.90 17.71
N ARG A 31 6.94 1.60 17.09
CA ARG A 31 7.57 0.26 17.03
C ARG A 31 8.96 0.26 17.63
N SER A 32 9.35 -0.87 18.21
CA SER A 32 10.73 -1.11 18.67
C SER A 32 11.67 -1.64 17.59
N SER A 33 11.13 -2.26 16.53
CA SER A 33 11.93 -2.89 15.47
C SER A 33 12.22 -1.89 14.34
N PRO A 34 13.49 -1.68 13.96
CA PRO A 34 13.88 -0.83 12.84
C PRO A 34 13.73 -1.52 11.47
N ALA A 35 13.10 -2.71 11.42
CA ALA A 35 12.88 -3.45 10.18
C ALA A 35 11.84 -2.77 9.28
N PHE A 36 11.97 -3.00 7.97
CA PHE A 36 11.10 -2.42 6.94
C PHE A 36 9.60 -2.53 7.32
N PRO A 37 8.86 -1.41 7.40
CA PRO A 37 7.49 -1.40 7.90
C PRO A 37 6.44 -1.84 6.88
N GLY A 38 6.77 -1.96 5.60
CA GLY A 38 5.78 -2.23 4.56
C GLY A 38 5.18 -3.65 4.62
N ALA A 39 3.87 -3.75 4.39
CA ALA A 39 3.08 -4.99 4.40
C ALA A 39 3.38 -5.88 3.18
N GLN A 40 3.80 -7.13 3.33
CA GLN A 40 4.13 -8.02 2.21
C GLN A 40 2.97 -8.95 1.86
N PRO A 41 2.54 -9.00 0.59
CA PRO A 41 1.42 -9.83 0.16
C PRO A 41 1.76 -11.32 0.07
N VAL A 42 0.76 -12.17 0.33
CA VAL A 42 0.81 -13.63 0.16
C VAL A 42 0.24 -14.06 -1.19
N SER A 43 0.71 -15.19 -1.72
CA SER A 43 0.22 -15.71 -3.01
C SER A 43 -1.27 -16.07 -2.93
N PHE A 44 -2.02 -15.70 -3.97
CA PHE A 44 -3.43 -16.05 -4.10
C PHE A 44 -3.58 -17.57 -4.33
N ALA A 45 -4.57 -18.17 -3.68
CA ALA A 45 -4.81 -19.60 -3.64
C ALA A 45 -6.33 -19.84 -3.66
N LEU A 46 -6.75 -21.08 -3.96
CA LEU A 46 -8.17 -21.41 -4.14
C LEU A 46 -9.04 -21.05 -2.92
N ARG A 47 -8.52 -21.25 -1.70
CA ARG A 47 -9.19 -20.88 -0.43
C ARG A 47 -9.55 -19.40 -0.37
N HIS A 48 -8.77 -18.53 -0.99
CA HIS A 48 -9.00 -17.09 -0.96
C HIS A 48 -10.22 -16.68 -1.80
N ILE A 49 -10.67 -17.51 -2.75
CA ILE A 49 -11.95 -17.26 -3.45
C ILE A 49 -13.13 -17.26 -2.46
N GLN A 50 -13.09 -18.14 -1.45
CA GLN A 50 -14.08 -18.15 -0.39
C GLN A 50 -13.92 -16.93 0.53
N GLU A 51 -12.69 -16.50 0.78
CA GLU A 51 -12.41 -15.30 1.57
C GLU A 51 -12.96 -14.03 0.92
N LEU A 52 -12.78 -13.85 -0.40
CA LEU A 52 -13.38 -12.74 -1.15
C LEU A 52 -14.92 -12.75 -1.07
N GLN A 53 -15.54 -13.92 -0.88
CA GLN A 53 -16.97 -14.04 -0.66
C GLN A 53 -17.39 -13.75 0.77
N ASN A 54 -16.48 -13.77 1.75
CA ASN A 54 -16.80 -13.54 3.17
C ASN A 54 -16.45 -12.12 3.62
N GLU A 55 -15.42 -11.52 3.04
CA GLU A 55 -14.90 -10.21 3.41
C GLU A 55 -14.91 -9.23 2.23
N ASP A 56 -14.77 -7.94 2.54
CA ASP A 56 -14.78 -6.88 1.54
C ASP A 56 -13.35 -6.61 1.10
N TYR A 57 -13.07 -6.83 -0.17
CA TYR A 57 -11.77 -6.60 -0.78
C TYR A 57 -11.87 -5.58 -1.91
N TYR A 58 -10.82 -4.78 -2.05
CA TYR A 58 -10.51 -4.08 -3.28
C TYR A 58 -9.57 -4.91 -4.15
N VAL A 59 -9.54 -4.59 -5.44
CA VAL A 59 -8.64 -5.18 -6.44
C VAL A 59 -8.04 -4.06 -7.30
N CYS A 60 -6.75 -4.18 -7.59
CA CYS A 60 -6.06 -3.36 -8.57
C CYS A 60 -5.06 -4.22 -9.35
N GLU A 61 -4.50 -3.64 -10.41
CA GLU A 61 -3.40 -4.18 -11.17
C GLU A 61 -2.16 -4.38 -10.28
N LYS A 62 -1.48 -5.51 -10.47
CA LYS A 62 -0.14 -5.69 -9.94
C LYS A 62 0.83 -5.05 -10.92
N SER A 63 1.27 -3.84 -10.62
CA SER A 63 2.19 -3.10 -11.47
C SER A 63 3.57 -3.77 -11.44
N ASP A 64 4.32 -3.60 -12.53
CA ASP A 64 5.70 -4.02 -12.65
C ASP A 64 6.62 -2.81 -12.41
N GLY A 65 6.78 -2.45 -11.14
CA GLY A 65 7.56 -1.30 -10.70
C GLY A 65 8.43 -1.57 -9.48
N ILE A 66 9.04 -0.51 -8.94
CA ILE A 66 9.75 -0.58 -7.67
C ILE A 66 8.80 -0.17 -6.56
N ARG A 67 8.45 -1.12 -5.69
CA ARG A 67 7.75 -0.80 -4.45
C ARG A 67 8.68 -0.06 -3.48
N CYS A 68 8.25 1.11 -3.05
CA CYS A 68 8.88 1.87 -1.99
C CYS A 68 7.84 2.64 -1.18
N LEU A 69 8.09 2.79 0.13
CA LEU A 69 7.35 3.76 0.93
C LEU A 69 7.90 5.15 0.65
N MET A 70 7.09 6.18 0.84
CA MET A 70 7.56 7.56 0.85
C MET A 70 7.33 8.16 2.23
N TYR A 71 8.41 8.68 2.82
CA TYR A 71 8.41 9.34 4.12
C TYR A 71 8.62 10.84 3.93
N PHE A 72 7.72 11.62 4.54
CA PHE A 72 7.71 13.08 4.49
C PHE A 72 8.31 13.53 5.82
N ALA A 73 9.57 13.94 5.78
CA ALA A 73 10.37 14.31 6.91
C ALA A 73 10.53 15.83 7.01
N GLU A 74 10.87 16.29 8.21
CA GLU A 74 11.33 17.66 8.42
C GLU A 74 12.86 17.65 8.45
N GLY A 75 13.46 18.47 7.59
CA GLY A 75 14.89 18.65 7.50
C GLY A 75 15.44 19.65 8.50
N ASP A 76 16.75 19.84 8.45
CA ASP A 76 17.41 20.91 9.18
C ASP A 76 16.80 22.26 8.79
N GLU A 77 16.67 23.15 9.77
CA GLU A 77 16.07 24.49 9.63
C GLU A 77 14.59 24.51 9.18
N GLY A 78 13.87 23.38 9.33
CA GLY A 78 12.44 23.29 9.00
C GLY A 78 12.19 23.20 7.50
N SER A 79 13.10 22.57 6.75
CA SER A 79 12.95 22.33 5.31
C SER A 79 12.12 21.08 5.02
N GLU A 80 11.42 21.05 3.89
CA GLU A 80 10.64 19.88 3.46
C GLU A 80 11.56 18.83 2.82
N ILE A 81 11.53 17.60 3.35
CA ILE A 81 12.39 16.51 2.88
C ILE A 81 11.56 15.26 2.59
N HIS A 82 11.88 14.58 1.49
CA HIS A 82 11.23 13.34 1.10
C HIS A 82 12.23 12.20 0.93
N TYR A 83 11.91 11.06 1.54
CA TYR A 83 12.68 9.83 1.37
C TYR A 83 11.83 8.73 0.75
N LEU A 84 12.37 8.06 -0.27
CA LEU A 84 11.87 6.76 -0.70
C LEU A 84 12.57 5.66 0.10
N ILE A 85 11.79 4.70 0.61
CA ILE A 85 12.26 3.57 1.41
C ILE A 85 11.96 2.29 0.65
N ASP A 86 12.99 1.62 0.16
CA ASP A 86 12.84 0.39 -0.61
C ASP A 86 12.57 -0.85 0.29
N ARG A 87 12.31 -2.00 -0.34
CA ARG A 87 12.12 -3.28 0.39
C ARG A 87 13.34 -3.73 1.20
N LYS A 88 14.56 -3.29 0.86
CA LYS A 88 15.79 -3.58 1.61
C LYS A 88 15.96 -2.65 2.81
N ASN A 89 15.01 -1.73 3.01
CA ASN A 89 15.02 -0.72 4.05
C ASN A 89 16.15 0.31 3.84
N ASP A 90 16.52 0.54 2.57
CA ASP A 90 17.44 1.58 2.15
C ASP A 90 16.66 2.87 1.87
N TYR A 91 17.23 4.02 2.26
CA TYR A 91 16.60 5.33 2.19
C TYR A 91 17.23 6.15 1.06
N TYR A 92 16.39 6.79 0.26
CA TYR A 92 16.80 7.57 -0.90
C TYR A 92 16.19 8.97 -0.78
N TYR A 93 17.04 9.99 -0.62
CA TYR A 93 16.62 11.38 -0.59
C TYR A 93 16.20 11.85 -1.98
N VAL A 94 14.97 12.35 -2.11
CA VAL A 94 14.40 12.82 -3.38
C VAL A 94 14.16 14.34 -3.30
N PRO A 95 14.98 15.16 -3.96
CA PRO A 95 14.78 16.62 -4.01
C PRO A 95 13.66 17.00 -4.97
N GLY A 96 13.11 18.21 -4.81
CA GLY A 96 12.17 18.82 -5.76
C GLY A 96 10.73 18.32 -5.67
N LEU A 97 10.40 17.53 -4.65
CA LEU A 97 9.03 17.18 -4.30
C LEU A 97 8.47 18.19 -3.30
N HIS A 98 7.21 18.59 -3.50
CA HIS A 98 6.47 19.46 -2.59
C HIS A 98 5.03 18.96 -2.43
N PHE A 99 4.59 18.74 -1.19
CA PHE A 99 3.25 18.26 -0.86
C PHE A 99 2.54 19.24 0.08
N PRO A 100 1.74 20.17 -0.48
CA PRO A 100 1.10 21.21 0.29
C PRO A 100 -0.03 20.67 1.17
N VAL A 101 -0.25 21.33 2.31
CA VAL A 101 -1.38 21.05 3.20
C VAL A 101 -2.70 21.62 2.64
N PRO A 102 -3.87 21.06 3.01
CA PRO A 102 -5.14 21.54 2.49
C PRO A 102 -5.51 22.92 3.06
N ASN A 103 -6.27 23.67 2.27
CA ASN A 103 -6.75 25.03 2.60
C ASN A 103 -5.66 26.09 2.78
N ASP A 104 -4.44 25.85 2.28
CA ASP A 104 -3.40 26.87 2.17
C ASP A 104 -3.37 27.44 0.73
N PRO A 105 -3.85 28.68 0.50
CA PRO A 105 -3.85 29.28 -0.84
C PRO A 105 -2.45 29.63 -1.37
N THR A 106 -1.45 29.67 -0.47
CA THR A 106 -0.06 29.97 -0.81
C THR A 106 0.72 28.73 -1.23
N PHE A 107 0.22 27.54 -0.86
CA PHE A 107 0.92 26.27 -1.03
C PHE A 107 2.36 26.34 -0.47
N GLN A 108 2.55 26.93 0.70
CA GLN A 108 3.89 27.02 1.33
C GLN A 108 4.01 26.06 2.50
N ASN A 109 2.91 25.79 3.21
CA ASN A 109 2.90 24.80 4.29
C ASN A 109 2.83 23.40 3.70
N PHE A 110 3.61 22.48 4.27
CA PHE A 110 3.76 21.11 3.81
C PHE A 110 3.54 20.10 4.94
N HIS A 111 3.37 18.84 4.54
CA HIS A 111 3.16 17.71 5.44
C HIS A 111 4.48 17.24 6.06
N ILE A 112 4.46 16.89 7.35
CA ILE A 112 5.59 16.27 8.07
C ILE A 112 5.12 15.01 8.80
N GLY A 113 5.99 14.06 9.08
CA GLY A 113 5.60 12.83 9.81
C GLY A 113 4.54 12.01 9.06
N THR A 114 4.58 12.02 7.73
CA THR A 114 3.62 11.31 6.86
C THR A 114 4.32 10.14 6.16
N ILE A 115 3.69 8.96 6.15
CA ILE A 115 4.22 7.76 5.50
C ILE A 115 3.13 7.18 4.59
N ILE A 116 3.45 7.06 3.31
CA ILE A 116 2.59 6.45 2.28
C ILE A 116 3.26 5.22 1.66
N ASP A 117 2.44 4.27 1.22
CA ASP A 117 2.88 3.05 0.54
C ASP A 117 2.47 3.12 -0.94
N GLY A 118 3.42 2.81 -1.81
CA GLY A 118 3.26 3.00 -3.23
C GLY A 118 4.27 2.24 -4.06
N GLU A 119 4.15 2.42 -5.37
CA GLU A 119 4.96 1.75 -6.37
C GLU A 119 5.37 2.73 -7.45
N LEU A 120 6.66 2.78 -7.72
CA LEU A 120 7.26 3.59 -8.75
C LEU A 120 7.23 2.84 -10.08
N VAL A 121 6.48 3.36 -11.05
CA VAL A 121 6.26 2.76 -12.37
C VAL A 121 6.77 3.69 -13.46
N LEU A 122 7.12 3.11 -14.61
CA LEU A 122 7.58 3.82 -15.78
C LEU A 122 6.55 3.66 -16.91
N ASP A 123 5.73 4.68 -17.10
CA ASP A 123 4.74 4.72 -18.18
C ASP A 123 5.45 4.95 -19.52
N SER A 124 5.03 4.22 -20.56
CA SER A 124 5.41 4.48 -21.95
C SER A 124 4.31 5.32 -22.61
N LEU A 125 4.68 6.49 -23.11
CA LEU A 125 3.76 7.43 -23.74
C LEU A 125 3.65 7.19 -25.26
N ASP A 126 2.59 7.72 -25.87
CA ASP A 126 2.26 7.50 -27.28
C ASP A 126 3.33 8.09 -28.24
N ASP A 127 4.11 9.08 -27.78
CA ASP A 127 5.23 9.68 -28.48
C ASP A 127 6.56 8.90 -28.32
N GLY A 128 6.53 7.77 -27.61
CA GLY A 128 7.69 6.94 -27.29
C GLY A 128 8.53 7.43 -26.10
N SER A 129 8.17 8.56 -25.49
CA SER A 129 8.82 9.04 -24.27
C SER A 129 8.37 8.21 -23.05
N LYS A 130 9.13 8.31 -21.96
CA LYS A 130 8.87 7.59 -20.71
C LYS A 130 8.59 8.57 -19.59
N GLN A 131 7.56 8.29 -18.79
CA GLN A 131 7.16 9.13 -17.65
C GLN A 131 7.23 8.32 -16.37
N LEU A 132 8.03 8.78 -15.42
CA LEU A 132 8.10 8.17 -14.09
C LEU A 132 6.90 8.62 -13.23
N LYS A 133 6.24 7.66 -12.59
CA LYS A 133 5.08 7.90 -11.72
C LYS A 133 5.18 7.10 -10.43
N TYR A 134 4.74 7.68 -9.32
CA TYR A 134 4.57 7.02 -8.05
C TYR A 134 3.08 6.79 -7.78
N LEU A 135 2.66 5.54 -7.88
CA LEU A 135 1.28 5.10 -7.66
C LEU A 135 1.07 4.77 -6.19
N VAL A 136 0.30 5.60 -5.49
CA VAL A 136 0.00 5.43 -4.06
C VAL A 136 -1.18 4.50 -3.88
N PHE A 137 -1.02 3.48 -3.05
CA PHE A 137 -2.07 2.50 -2.76
C PHE A 137 -2.37 2.31 -1.28
N ASP A 138 -1.63 2.93 -0.37
CA ASP A 138 -1.97 2.98 1.07
C ASP A 138 -1.34 4.19 1.78
N CYS A 139 -1.84 4.51 2.97
CA CYS A 139 -1.32 5.59 3.82
C CYS A 139 -1.30 5.15 5.29
N LEU A 140 -0.10 5.10 5.86
CA LEU A 140 0.15 4.57 7.21
C LEU A 140 0.06 5.66 8.28
N MET A 141 0.68 6.81 8.00
CA MET A 141 0.78 7.96 8.89
C MET A 141 0.46 9.24 8.12
N LEU A 142 -0.23 10.18 8.75
CA LEU A 142 -0.49 11.51 8.21
C LEU A 142 -0.32 12.56 9.31
N ASP A 143 0.62 13.49 9.14
CA ASP A 143 0.90 14.57 10.10
C ASP A 143 1.12 14.05 11.53
N GLY A 144 1.91 12.97 11.66
CA GLY A 144 2.16 12.30 12.95
C GLY A 144 1.00 11.44 13.48
N ASN A 145 -0.16 11.41 12.81
CA ASN A 145 -1.32 10.62 13.21
C ASN A 145 -1.33 9.25 12.51
N SER A 146 -1.40 8.18 13.30
CA SER A 146 -1.52 6.83 12.77
C SER A 146 -2.89 6.55 12.15
N LEU A 147 -2.88 6.15 10.89
CA LEU A 147 -4.05 5.70 10.14
C LEU A 147 -4.14 4.17 10.05
N MET A 148 -3.11 3.45 10.52
CA MET A 148 -2.99 2.00 10.36
C MET A 148 -4.15 1.19 10.97
N SER A 149 -4.77 1.67 12.05
CA SER A 149 -5.92 1.01 12.67
C SER A 149 -7.25 1.24 11.93
N ARG A 150 -7.26 2.14 10.94
CA ARG A 150 -8.43 2.46 10.12
C ARG A 150 -8.56 1.47 8.98
N THR A 151 -9.77 1.36 8.43
CA THR A 151 -10.06 0.60 7.21
C THR A 151 -9.39 1.25 5.99
N LEU A 152 -9.05 0.46 4.97
CA LEU A 152 -8.30 0.91 3.79
C LEU A 152 -8.98 2.09 3.07
N ASP A 153 -10.31 2.05 2.93
CA ASP A 153 -11.08 3.14 2.32
C ASP A 153 -10.89 4.46 3.05
N LYS A 154 -10.78 4.43 4.38
CA LYS A 154 -10.47 5.62 5.18
C LYS A 154 -9.02 6.05 4.99
N ARG A 155 -8.06 5.13 5.03
CA ARG A 155 -6.64 5.44 4.82
C ARG A 155 -6.42 6.14 3.47
N LEU A 156 -7.01 5.60 2.41
CA LEU A 156 -7.00 6.18 1.07
C LEU A 156 -7.73 7.53 1.00
N ALA A 157 -8.90 7.66 1.65
CA ALA A 157 -9.64 8.93 1.68
C ALA A 157 -8.85 10.03 2.38
N TYR A 158 -8.18 9.74 3.51
CA TYR A 158 -7.31 10.70 4.19
C TYR A 158 -6.18 11.18 3.28
N PHE A 159 -5.45 10.26 2.65
CA PHE A 159 -4.40 10.64 1.70
C PHE A 159 -4.98 11.44 0.52
N ARG A 160 -6.17 11.08 0.02
CA ARG A 160 -6.78 11.77 -1.13
C ARG A 160 -7.11 13.20 -0.81
N ASP A 161 -7.84 13.39 0.27
CA ASP A 161 -8.43 14.66 0.60
C ASP A 161 -7.39 15.61 1.22
N ARG A 162 -6.37 15.06 1.91
CA ARG A 162 -5.37 15.85 2.64
C ARG A 162 -4.07 16.07 1.87
N VAL A 163 -3.61 15.13 1.06
CA VAL A 163 -2.30 15.22 0.39
C VAL A 163 -2.46 15.35 -1.13
N TYR A 164 -3.20 14.42 -1.75
CA TYR A 164 -3.25 14.35 -3.21
C TYR A 164 -4.06 15.47 -3.86
N ASN A 165 -5.22 15.84 -3.30
CA ASN A 165 -6.02 16.93 -3.85
C ASN A 165 -5.27 18.27 -3.79
N PRO A 166 -4.66 18.68 -2.66
CA PRO A 166 -3.80 19.86 -2.62
C PRO A 166 -2.62 19.81 -3.59
N TYR A 167 -1.94 18.66 -3.69
CA TYR A 167 -0.89 18.42 -4.69
C TYR A 167 -1.42 18.68 -6.12
N LYS A 168 -2.60 18.14 -6.46
CA LYS A 168 -3.21 18.39 -7.77
C LYS A 168 -3.60 19.85 -8.00
N ASP A 169 -4.09 20.52 -6.97
CA ASP A 169 -4.51 21.92 -7.06
C ASP A 169 -3.30 22.83 -7.31
N LEU A 170 -2.17 22.56 -6.66
CA LEU A 170 -0.89 23.23 -6.90
C LEU A 170 -0.50 23.15 -8.39
N TYR A 171 -0.41 21.93 -8.93
CA TYR A 171 0.01 21.74 -10.33
C TYR A 171 -1.09 22.01 -11.37
N ARG A 172 -2.31 22.30 -10.93
CA ARG A 172 -3.34 22.89 -11.77
C ARG A 172 -3.15 24.40 -11.89
N LYS A 173 -2.70 25.04 -10.82
CA LYS A 173 -2.39 26.48 -10.77
C LYS A 173 -1.05 26.81 -11.43
N TYR A 174 -0.06 25.94 -11.28
CA TYR A 174 1.30 26.08 -11.83
C TYR A 174 1.68 24.82 -12.63
N PRO A 175 1.08 24.61 -13.82
CA PRO A 175 1.35 23.42 -14.64
C PRO A 175 2.79 23.30 -15.14
N GLU A 176 3.48 24.43 -15.32
CA GLU A 176 4.88 24.52 -15.73
C GLU A 176 5.85 23.87 -14.74
N GLU A 177 5.48 23.81 -13.46
CA GLU A 177 6.32 23.22 -12.41
C GLU A 177 6.43 21.68 -12.53
N LYS A 178 5.49 21.04 -13.24
CA LYS A 178 5.48 19.58 -13.41
C LYS A 178 6.74 19.04 -14.08
N GLN A 179 7.39 19.84 -14.93
CA GLN A 179 8.59 19.42 -15.67
C GLN A 179 9.82 19.26 -14.76
N TYR A 180 9.81 19.90 -13.58
CA TYR A 180 10.90 19.85 -12.61
C TYR A 180 10.73 18.72 -11.59
N LEU A 181 9.57 18.05 -11.59
CA LEU A 181 9.30 16.93 -10.71
C LEU A 181 10.17 15.72 -11.07
N PRO A 182 10.75 15.03 -10.07
CA PRO A 182 11.46 13.77 -10.32
C PRO A 182 10.51 12.68 -10.82
N PHE A 183 9.24 12.71 -10.39
CA PHE A 183 8.15 11.86 -10.87
C PHE A 183 6.79 12.47 -10.50
N LEU A 184 5.75 12.03 -11.20
CA LEU A 184 4.37 12.43 -10.88
C LEU A 184 3.80 11.51 -9.80
N VAL A 185 3.00 12.05 -8.88
CA VAL A 185 2.27 11.25 -7.90
C VAL A 185 0.85 11.05 -8.39
N GLU A 186 0.38 9.80 -8.41
CA GLU A 186 -0.97 9.41 -8.80
C GLU A 186 -1.57 8.41 -7.81
N PHE A 187 -2.89 8.37 -7.74
CA PHE A 187 -3.57 7.28 -7.04
C PHE A 187 -3.54 6.01 -7.84
N LYS A 188 -3.25 4.90 -7.16
CA LYS A 188 -3.56 3.60 -7.70
C LYS A 188 -5.07 3.39 -7.63
N ASN A 189 -5.71 3.24 -8.79
CA ASN A 189 -7.16 3.08 -8.86
C ASN A 189 -7.55 1.71 -8.29
N MET A 190 -8.43 1.73 -7.29
CA MET A 190 -8.90 0.54 -6.59
C MET A 190 -10.33 0.25 -7.01
N GLU A 191 -10.56 -0.95 -7.50
CA GLU A 191 -11.90 -1.45 -7.85
C GLU A 191 -12.41 -2.42 -6.80
N PHE A 192 -13.71 -2.66 -6.75
CA PHE A 192 -14.23 -3.72 -5.88
C PHE A 192 -13.79 -5.10 -6.36
N SER A 193 -13.53 -6.03 -5.44
CA SER A 193 -13.10 -7.41 -5.74
C SER A 193 -14.02 -8.20 -6.68
N TYR A 194 -15.26 -7.76 -6.93
CA TYR A 194 -16.14 -8.34 -7.94
C TYR A 194 -16.05 -7.66 -9.32
N ALA A 195 -15.10 -6.76 -9.54
CA ALA A 195 -14.87 -6.08 -10.82
C ALA A 195 -13.77 -6.77 -11.65
N ILE A 196 -13.50 -8.04 -11.39
CA ILE A 196 -12.42 -8.84 -11.98
C ILE A 196 -12.47 -8.82 -13.53
N ASP A 197 -13.63 -9.06 -14.10
CA ASP A 197 -13.82 -9.08 -15.56
C ASP A 197 -13.57 -7.70 -16.19
N MET A 198 -13.90 -6.62 -15.48
CA MET A 198 -13.57 -5.26 -15.91
C MET A 198 -12.06 -5.00 -15.84
N MET A 199 -11.38 -5.50 -14.80
CA MET A 199 -9.92 -5.40 -14.69
C MET A 199 -9.25 -6.02 -15.92
N PHE A 200 -9.62 -7.24 -16.29
CA PHE A 200 -9.01 -7.95 -17.43
C PHE A 200 -9.38 -7.38 -18.80
N ARG A 201 -10.63 -6.93 -19.00
CA ARG A 201 -11.10 -6.50 -20.33
C ARG A 201 -10.82 -5.04 -20.66
N LYS A 202 -10.70 -4.18 -19.65
CA LYS A 202 -10.62 -2.72 -19.84
C LYS A 202 -9.39 -2.12 -19.20
N ILE A 203 -9.15 -2.40 -17.92
CA ILE A 203 -8.10 -1.70 -17.17
C ILE A 203 -6.72 -2.20 -17.59
N LEU A 204 -6.44 -3.50 -17.45
CA LEU A 204 -5.11 -4.07 -17.75
C LEU A 204 -4.62 -3.78 -19.19
N PRO A 205 -5.46 -3.88 -20.25
CA PRO A 205 -5.03 -3.56 -21.61
C PRO A 205 -4.75 -2.09 -21.89
N GLU A 206 -5.32 -1.18 -21.09
CA GLU A 206 -5.17 0.28 -21.26
C GLU A 206 -4.01 0.86 -20.41
N LEU A 207 -3.34 0.03 -19.61
CA LEU A 207 -2.21 0.47 -18.80
C LEU A 207 -1.02 0.88 -19.68
N ARG A 208 -0.39 2.00 -19.29
CA ARG A 208 0.82 2.52 -19.94
C ARG A 208 2.12 1.95 -19.35
N HIS A 209 2.02 1.19 -18.26
CA HIS A 209 3.12 0.48 -17.62
C HIS A 209 2.86 -1.03 -17.61
N GLY A 210 3.91 -1.81 -17.37
CA GLY A 210 3.80 -3.27 -17.23
C GLY A 210 2.94 -3.67 -16.03
N SER A 211 2.16 -4.74 -16.18
CA SER A 211 1.45 -5.40 -15.10
C SER A 211 1.58 -6.92 -15.24
N ASP A 212 1.80 -7.62 -14.13
CA ASP A 212 2.02 -9.07 -14.09
C ASP A 212 0.94 -9.82 -13.27
N GLY A 213 -0.20 -9.18 -13.00
CA GLY A 213 -1.31 -9.80 -12.26
C GLY A 213 -2.24 -8.83 -11.56
N LEU A 214 -2.83 -9.28 -10.45
CA LEU A 214 -3.76 -8.51 -9.62
C LEU A 214 -3.32 -8.52 -8.16
N ILE A 215 -3.59 -7.42 -7.45
CA ILE A 215 -3.49 -7.33 -6.00
C ILE A 215 -4.89 -7.18 -5.41
N PHE A 216 -5.23 -8.04 -4.45
CA PHE A 216 -6.44 -7.91 -3.65
C PHE A 216 -6.06 -7.44 -2.24
N THR A 217 -6.67 -6.37 -1.78
CA THR A 217 -6.41 -5.81 -0.44
C THR A 217 -7.71 -5.75 0.35
N CYS A 218 -7.72 -6.36 1.53
CA CYS A 218 -8.91 -6.33 2.40
C CYS A 218 -9.21 -4.89 2.81
N ARG A 219 -10.47 -4.48 2.67
CA ARG A 219 -10.93 -3.15 3.06
C ARG A 219 -10.93 -2.98 4.57
N ASN A 220 -11.35 -4.02 5.30
CA ASN A 220 -11.68 -3.92 6.72
C ASN A 220 -10.49 -4.21 7.63
N SER A 221 -9.41 -4.80 7.12
CA SER A 221 -8.23 -5.11 7.94
C SER A 221 -7.41 -3.85 8.25
N PRO A 222 -6.87 -3.75 9.48
CA PRO A 222 -5.80 -2.81 9.80
C PRO A 222 -4.57 -3.05 8.92
N TYR A 223 -3.77 -2.01 8.71
CA TYR A 223 -2.45 -2.17 8.10
C TYR A 223 -1.53 -2.97 9.03
N LYS A 224 -0.83 -3.97 8.49
CA LYS A 224 0.07 -4.85 9.25
C LYS A 224 1.48 -4.80 8.68
N HIS A 225 2.48 -4.66 9.55
CA HIS A 225 3.88 -4.73 9.14
C HIS A 225 4.31 -6.16 8.81
N GLY A 226 5.19 -6.32 7.81
CA GLY A 226 5.66 -7.64 7.40
C GLY A 226 4.57 -8.42 6.66
N THR A 227 4.57 -9.75 6.75
CA THR A 227 3.63 -10.58 5.97
C THR A 227 2.18 -10.35 6.40
N ASP A 228 1.35 -9.97 5.43
CA ASP A 228 -0.08 -9.74 5.61
C ASP A 228 -0.89 -10.73 4.77
N ASP A 229 -1.59 -11.62 5.46
CA ASP A 229 -2.50 -12.63 4.90
C ASP A 229 -3.75 -12.02 4.27
N LYS A 230 -4.02 -10.73 4.53
CA LYS A 230 -5.14 -9.96 3.96
C LYS A 230 -4.77 -9.17 2.71
N ILE A 231 -3.52 -9.27 2.25
CA ILE A 231 -3.08 -8.72 0.96
C ILE A 231 -2.65 -9.88 0.07
N LEU A 232 -3.39 -10.11 -0.99
CA LEU A 232 -3.24 -11.28 -1.85
C LEU A 232 -2.69 -10.86 -3.21
N LYS A 233 -1.61 -11.48 -3.66
CA LYS A 233 -1.08 -11.31 -5.02
C LYS A 233 -1.51 -12.48 -5.89
N TRP A 234 -2.28 -12.19 -6.93
CA TRP A 234 -2.61 -13.17 -7.96
C TRP A 234 -1.76 -12.91 -9.19
N LYS A 235 -1.24 -13.97 -9.80
CA LYS A 235 -0.50 -13.93 -11.06
C LYS A 235 -1.07 -14.98 -12.02
N PRO A 236 -1.14 -14.69 -13.33
CA PRO A 236 -1.40 -15.72 -14.32
C PRO A 236 -0.37 -16.84 -14.21
N GLN A 237 -0.79 -18.09 -14.46
CA GLN A 237 0.11 -19.25 -14.38
C GLN A 237 1.36 -19.09 -15.27
N ALA A 238 1.20 -18.50 -16.46
CA ALA A 238 2.28 -18.25 -17.40
C ALA A 238 3.32 -17.22 -16.89
N GLU A 239 2.95 -16.38 -15.91
CA GLU A 239 3.81 -15.38 -15.26
C GLU A 239 4.42 -15.91 -13.94
N ASN A 240 4.07 -17.13 -13.51
CA ASN A 240 4.76 -17.82 -12.44
C ASN A 240 6.01 -18.49 -13.02
N SER A 241 7.12 -17.78 -12.90
CA SER A 241 8.41 -18.21 -13.41
C SER A 241 9.36 -18.61 -12.29
N VAL A 242 10.34 -19.44 -12.66
CA VAL A 242 11.45 -19.87 -11.81
C VAL A 242 12.73 -19.65 -12.60
N ASP A 243 13.75 -19.12 -11.94
CA ASP A 243 15.08 -19.04 -12.53
C ASP A 243 15.83 -20.34 -12.29
N PHE A 244 16.23 -21.00 -13.37
CA PHE A 244 17.00 -22.25 -13.38
C PHE A 244 18.39 -22.02 -13.97
N ARG A 245 19.33 -22.91 -13.63
CA ARG A 245 20.57 -23.04 -14.39
C ARG A 245 20.33 -24.00 -15.55
N LEU A 246 20.60 -23.56 -16.77
CA LEU A 246 20.50 -24.37 -17.97
C LEU A 246 21.73 -25.29 -18.07
N ASN A 247 21.50 -26.57 -18.30
CA ASN A 247 22.55 -27.55 -18.57
C ASN A 247 22.23 -28.28 -19.87
N LEU A 248 23.04 -28.04 -20.90
CA LEU A 248 22.87 -28.67 -22.20
C LEU A 248 23.55 -30.03 -22.21
N LYS A 249 22.83 -31.05 -22.65
CA LYS A 249 23.39 -32.38 -22.89
C LYS A 249 23.20 -32.75 -24.35
N PHE A 250 24.25 -32.58 -25.14
CA PHE A 250 24.26 -32.93 -26.56
C PHE A 250 24.30 -34.46 -26.75
N PRO A 251 23.64 -34.99 -27.79
CA PRO A 251 23.79 -36.38 -28.16
C PRO A 251 25.23 -36.66 -28.59
N LEU A 252 25.68 -37.91 -28.45
CA LEU A 252 27.02 -38.32 -28.86
C LEU A 252 26.97 -38.88 -30.28
N LEU A 253 27.93 -38.47 -31.11
CA LEU A 253 28.25 -39.07 -32.39
C LEU A 253 29.37 -40.08 -32.21
N ASP A 254 29.19 -41.27 -32.79
CA ASP A 254 30.28 -42.23 -32.92
C ASP A 254 31.32 -41.69 -33.93
N PRO A 255 32.63 -41.93 -33.70
CA PRO A 255 33.67 -41.45 -34.59
C PRO A 255 33.52 -42.07 -35.98
N ASP A 256 33.73 -41.26 -37.01
CA ASP A 256 33.72 -41.74 -38.39
C ASP A 256 35.11 -42.25 -38.84
N SER A 257 35.18 -42.75 -40.08
CA SER A 257 36.43 -43.31 -40.63
C SER A 257 37.57 -42.30 -40.81
N GLU A 258 37.28 -40.99 -40.75
CA GLU A 258 38.30 -39.94 -40.79
C GLU A 258 38.77 -39.61 -39.36
N ASP A 259 37.86 -39.52 -38.39
CA ASP A 259 38.17 -39.39 -36.97
C ASP A 259 39.07 -40.54 -36.47
N GLU A 260 38.78 -41.77 -36.88
CA GLU A 260 39.60 -42.94 -36.54
C GLU A 260 41.05 -42.83 -37.08
N LYS A 261 41.22 -42.27 -38.28
CA LYS A 261 42.56 -42.04 -38.88
C LYS A 261 43.35 -40.95 -38.17
N GLU A 262 42.64 -39.99 -37.56
CA GLU A 262 43.23 -38.96 -36.68
C GLU A 262 43.44 -39.46 -35.24
N GLY A 263 43.10 -40.72 -34.94
CA GLY A 263 43.28 -41.34 -33.63
C GLY A 263 42.19 -41.00 -32.61
N ARG A 264 41.05 -40.44 -33.04
CA ARG A 264 39.89 -40.17 -32.18
C ARG A 264 38.96 -41.39 -32.17
N MET A 265 39.01 -42.14 -31.07
CA MET A 265 38.30 -43.42 -30.91
C MET A 265 37.09 -43.35 -29.96
N SER A 266 36.78 -42.17 -29.40
CA SER A 266 35.72 -42.00 -28.40
C SER A 266 34.56 -41.17 -28.97
N PRO A 267 33.30 -41.51 -28.66
CA PRO A 267 32.15 -40.72 -29.09
C PRO A 267 32.25 -39.26 -28.63
N MET A 268 31.93 -38.32 -29.51
CA MET A 268 32.05 -36.88 -29.28
C MET A 268 30.68 -36.20 -29.28
N PRO A 269 30.45 -35.13 -28.52
CA PRO A 269 29.19 -34.39 -28.57
C PRO A 269 28.91 -33.82 -29.96
N ASP A 270 27.70 -34.09 -30.47
CA ASP A 270 27.14 -33.47 -31.67
C ASP A 270 26.59 -32.09 -31.33
N TYR A 271 27.37 -31.05 -31.58
CA TYR A 271 26.96 -29.68 -31.32
C TYR A 271 25.98 -29.12 -32.37
N ASP A 272 25.81 -29.81 -33.51
CA ASP A 272 24.86 -29.42 -34.55
C ASP A 272 23.45 -29.97 -34.26
N ALA A 273 23.37 -31.13 -33.60
CA ALA A 273 22.12 -31.71 -33.13
C ALA A 273 21.50 -30.93 -31.96
N MET A 274 20.18 -31.14 -31.78
CA MET A 274 19.43 -30.53 -30.68
C MET A 274 19.75 -31.24 -29.35
N PRO A 275 20.27 -30.54 -28.33
CA PRO A 275 20.58 -31.14 -27.03
C PRO A 275 19.32 -31.39 -26.19
N GLU A 276 19.47 -32.17 -25.12
CA GLU A 276 18.54 -32.11 -23.98
C GLU A 276 18.80 -30.84 -23.16
N PHE A 277 17.74 -30.06 -22.92
CA PHE A 277 17.80 -28.82 -22.15
C PHE A 277 17.46 -29.10 -20.68
N ASN A 278 18.44 -29.49 -19.87
CA ASN A 278 18.20 -29.80 -18.46
C ASN A 278 18.16 -28.53 -17.61
N LEU A 279 17.19 -28.47 -16.69
CA LEU A 279 17.01 -27.35 -15.76
C LEU A 279 17.46 -27.77 -14.37
N SER A 280 18.44 -27.07 -13.82
CA SER A 280 19.01 -27.34 -12.49
C SER A 280 18.65 -26.24 -11.49
N VAL A 281 18.44 -26.64 -10.24
CA VAL A 281 18.06 -25.77 -9.12
C VAL A 281 19.17 -25.76 -8.08
N ASN A 282 19.33 -24.64 -7.38
CA ASN A 282 20.29 -24.50 -6.29
C ASN A 282 19.73 -25.15 -5.01
N TYR A 283 20.37 -26.20 -4.50
CA TYR A 283 20.05 -26.86 -3.23
C TYR A 283 20.90 -26.35 -2.05
N GLY A 284 21.73 -25.33 -2.30
CA GLY A 284 22.74 -24.85 -1.37
C GLY A 284 23.91 -25.83 -1.25
N GLY A 285 25.09 -25.33 -0.89
CA GLY A 285 26.20 -26.22 -0.55
C GLY A 285 27.54 -25.51 -0.40
N GLY A 286 28.20 -25.76 0.73
CA GLY A 286 29.65 -25.69 0.75
C GLY A 286 30.22 -26.79 -0.16
N ARG A 287 31.14 -26.40 -1.06
CA ARG A 287 31.95 -27.25 -1.94
C ARG A 287 31.17 -28.24 -2.83
N GLY A 288 30.59 -27.73 -3.92
CA GLY A 288 30.53 -28.46 -5.19
C GLY A 288 29.26 -29.24 -5.53
N GLU A 289 28.41 -29.59 -4.57
CA GLU A 289 27.13 -30.30 -4.83
C GLU A 289 25.89 -29.37 -4.74
N GLY A 290 26.07 -28.09 -5.09
CA GLY A 290 25.06 -27.06 -4.91
C GLY A 290 23.92 -27.06 -5.94
N TYR A 291 24.08 -27.67 -7.12
CA TYR A 291 23.05 -27.71 -8.17
C TYR A 291 22.61 -29.13 -8.47
N ARG A 292 21.29 -29.35 -8.59
CA ARG A 292 20.72 -30.64 -8.97
C ARG A 292 19.70 -30.46 -10.08
N ARG A 293 19.69 -31.39 -11.04
CA ARG A 293 18.67 -31.43 -12.10
C ARG A 293 17.29 -31.56 -11.45
N TYR A 294 16.39 -30.67 -11.87
CA TYR A 294 15.01 -30.61 -11.40
C TYR A 294 14.03 -31.01 -12.50
N ALA A 295 14.21 -30.49 -13.71
CA ALA A 295 13.32 -30.76 -14.83
C ALA A 295 14.07 -30.71 -16.18
N THR A 296 13.33 -30.91 -17.26
CA THR A 296 13.81 -30.69 -18.63
C THR A 296 12.92 -29.64 -19.28
N MET A 297 13.55 -28.65 -19.90
CA MET A 297 12.87 -27.60 -20.65
C MET A 297 12.43 -28.15 -22.00
N TYR A 298 11.19 -27.89 -22.37
CA TYR A 298 10.68 -28.21 -23.69
C TYR A 298 11.09 -27.12 -24.67
N MET A 299 11.77 -27.52 -25.74
CA MET A 299 12.25 -26.63 -26.81
C MET A 299 11.81 -27.20 -28.16
N THR A 300 11.29 -26.34 -29.03
CA THR A 300 10.99 -26.73 -30.42
C THR A 300 12.22 -26.54 -31.31
N PRO A 301 12.35 -27.28 -32.44
CA PRO A 301 13.46 -27.09 -33.37
C PRO A 301 13.60 -25.65 -33.87
N GLU A 302 12.49 -24.97 -34.15
CA GLU A 302 12.49 -23.56 -34.58
C GLU A 302 13.03 -22.60 -33.51
N GLU A 303 12.70 -22.83 -32.24
CA GLU A 303 13.22 -22.05 -31.12
C GLU A 303 14.71 -22.33 -30.88
N TRP A 304 15.14 -23.58 -31.08
CA TRP A 304 16.55 -23.96 -30.99
C TRP A 304 17.39 -23.26 -32.05
N GLU A 305 16.94 -23.23 -33.31
CA GLU A 305 17.63 -22.50 -34.38
C GLU A 305 17.76 -21.00 -34.07
N LYS A 306 16.70 -20.38 -33.51
CA LYS A 306 16.75 -18.98 -33.07
C LYS A 306 17.78 -18.76 -31.97
N MET A 307 17.87 -19.66 -30.99
CA MET A 307 18.87 -19.57 -29.92
C MET A 307 20.29 -19.75 -30.43
N LYS A 308 20.54 -20.70 -31.35
CA LYS A 308 21.84 -20.85 -32.02
C LYS A 308 22.26 -19.55 -32.72
N GLY A 309 21.32 -18.88 -33.38
CA GLY A 309 21.55 -17.59 -34.03
C GLY A 309 21.96 -16.43 -33.11
N MET A 310 21.80 -16.56 -31.79
CA MET A 310 22.22 -15.54 -30.82
C MET A 310 23.74 -15.52 -30.59
N ASN A 311 24.45 -16.60 -30.96
CA ASN A 311 25.90 -16.74 -30.81
C ASN A 311 26.43 -16.43 -29.40
N ILE A 312 25.69 -16.87 -28.38
CA ILE A 312 26.07 -16.77 -26.96
C ILE A 312 26.33 -18.17 -26.40
N ALA A 313 27.21 -18.27 -25.40
CA ALA A 313 27.38 -19.50 -24.65
C ALA A 313 26.08 -19.75 -23.84
N LEU A 314 25.39 -20.84 -24.16
CA LEU A 314 24.09 -21.17 -23.55
C LEU A 314 24.23 -22.06 -22.32
N ASP A 315 25.24 -22.92 -22.29
CA ASP A 315 25.43 -23.85 -21.19
C ASP A 315 25.80 -23.12 -19.90
N GLU A 316 25.31 -23.64 -18.79
CA GLU A 316 25.46 -23.10 -17.43
C GLU A 316 24.88 -21.70 -17.19
N THR A 317 24.16 -21.12 -18.16
CA THR A 317 23.50 -19.82 -18.01
C THR A 317 22.28 -19.89 -17.11
N ILE A 318 21.90 -18.75 -16.50
CA ILE A 318 20.65 -18.64 -15.75
C ILE A 318 19.54 -18.21 -16.70
N VAL A 319 18.49 -19.03 -16.74
CA VAL A 319 17.30 -18.82 -17.58
C VAL A 319 16.05 -18.75 -16.72
N GLU A 320 15.16 -17.84 -17.06
CA GLU A 320 13.82 -17.79 -16.47
C GLU A 320 12.88 -18.67 -17.28
N CYS A 321 12.19 -19.59 -16.62
CA CYS A 321 11.23 -20.50 -17.25
C CYS A 321 9.88 -20.45 -16.54
N SER A 322 8.80 -20.68 -17.29
CA SER A 322 7.44 -20.88 -16.74
C SER A 322 6.81 -22.15 -17.29
N GLN A 323 5.76 -22.64 -16.61
CA GLN A 323 5.01 -23.81 -17.08
C GLN A 323 3.90 -23.40 -18.06
N ASP A 324 3.83 -24.08 -19.20
CA ASP A 324 2.70 -23.95 -20.11
C ASP A 324 1.45 -24.70 -19.59
N LYS A 325 0.38 -24.66 -20.38
CA LYS A 325 -0.91 -25.31 -20.04
C LYS A 325 -0.79 -26.84 -19.93
N GLU A 326 0.21 -27.44 -20.57
CA GLU A 326 0.49 -28.88 -20.53
C GLU A 326 1.44 -29.25 -19.37
N GLY A 327 1.91 -28.26 -18.60
CA GLY A 327 2.86 -28.46 -17.50
C GLY A 327 4.32 -28.59 -17.96
N ARG A 328 4.63 -28.24 -19.20
CA ARG A 328 6.01 -28.26 -19.72
C ARG A 328 6.70 -26.93 -19.38
N TRP A 329 7.97 -27.00 -18.99
CA TRP A 329 8.79 -25.82 -18.76
C TRP A 329 9.21 -25.19 -20.10
N ARG A 330 8.97 -23.89 -20.25
CA ARG A 330 9.27 -23.11 -21.46
C ARG A 330 10.23 -21.97 -21.13
N PHE A 331 11.15 -21.69 -22.05
CA PHE A 331 12.06 -20.57 -21.95
C PHE A 331 11.31 -19.23 -21.99
N MET A 332 11.65 -18.30 -21.10
CA MET A 332 11.17 -16.92 -21.15
C MET A 332 12.28 -15.96 -21.55
N ARG A 333 13.37 -15.92 -20.78
CA ARG A 333 14.51 -15.02 -21.02
C ARG A 333 15.78 -15.47 -20.29
N PHE A 334 16.90 -14.93 -20.71
CA PHE A 334 18.15 -14.99 -19.95
C PHE A 334 18.13 -14.03 -18.76
N ARG A 335 18.79 -14.45 -17.67
CA ARG A 335 18.93 -13.70 -16.42
C ARG A 335 20.39 -13.33 -16.16
N GLU A 336 20.93 -12.47 -17.02
CA GLU A 336 22.31 -11.96 -16.88
C GLU A 336 22.52 -11.16 -15.59
N ASP A 337 21.43 -10.65 -14.99
CA ASP A 337 21.42 -9.97 -13.70
C ASP A 337 21.67 -10.92 -12.51
N LYS A 338 21.60 -12.25 -12.72
CA LYS A 338 21.71 -13.25 -11.67
C LYS A 338 22.94 -14.13 -11.84
N LYS A 339 23.67 -14.29 -10.73
CA LYS A 339 24.80 -15.23 -10.64
C LYS A 339 24.36 -16.66 -10.33
N GLU A 340 23.20 -16.83 -9.72
CA GLU A 340 22.71 -18.12 -9.23
C GLU A 340 21.23 -18.33 -9.59
N ALA A 341 20.85 -19.58 -9.82
CA ALA A 341 19.45 -19.96 -9.97
C ALA A 341 18.71 -19.81 -8.64
N ASN A 342 17.38 -19.93 -8.67
CA ASN A 342 16.61 -19.93 -7.44
C ASN A 342 16.97 -21.12 -6.55
N HIS A 343 16.92 -20.90 -5.22
CA HIS A 343 17.06 -21.96 -4.23
C HIS A 343 15.83 -22.88 -4.25
N ILE A 344 16.00 -24.17 -3.91
CA ILE A 344 14.92 -25.16 -3.94
C ILE A 344 13.67 -24.73 -3.17
N SER A 345 13.83 -24.08 -2.02
CA SER A 345 12.69 -23.56 -1.25
C SER A 345 11.87 -22.51 -2.01
N THR A 346 12.52 -21.67 -2.82
CA THR A 346 11.83 -20.71 -3.70
C THR A 346 11.09 -21.44 -4.81
N VAL A 347 11.72 -22.45 -5.41
CA VAL A 347 11.09 -23.28 -6.44
C VAL A 347 9.86 -24.00 -5.89
N GLU A 348 9.96 -24.61 -4.72
CA GLU A 348 8.85 -25.28 -4.03
C GLU A 348 7.69 -24.31 -3.74
N SER A 349 7.98 -23.09 -3.27
CA SER A 349 6.95 -22.07 -3.03
C SER A 349 6.25 -21.61 -4.31
N VAL A 350 7.00 -21.47 -5.42
CA VAL A 350 6.42 -21.17 -6.72
C VAL A 350 5.59 -22.36 -7.21
N MET A 351 6.08 -23.58 -7.04
CA MET A 351 5.36 -24.80 -7.42
C MET A 351 4.07 -25.00 -6.62
N GLU A 352 4.05 -24.69 -5.33
CA GLU A 352 2.83 -24.66 -4.52
C GLU A 352 1.83 -23.64 -5.10
N SER A 353 2.30 -22.45 -5.46
CA SER A 353 1.47 -21.42 -6.11
C SER A 353 0.96 -21.88 -7.49
N ILE A 354 1.74 -22.66 -8.24
CA ILE A 354 1.33 -23.26 -9.52
C ILE A 354 0.34 -24.41 -9.28
N GLN A 355 0.48 -25.21 -8.22
CA GLN A 355 -0.40 -26.34 -7.90
C GLN A 355 -1.77 -25.90 -7.39
N ASP A 356 -1.81 -24.82 -6.60
CA ASP A 356 -3.05 -24.21 -6.09
C ASP A 356 -3.91 -23.55 -7.20
N LYS A 357 -3.44 -23.58 -8.47
CA LYS A 357 -4.12 -23.27 -9.75
C LYS A 357 -5.40 -22.44 -9.61
N VAL A 358 -5.25 -21.13 -9.45
CA VAL A 358 -6.36 -20.20 -9.68
C VAL A 358 -6.14 -19.53 -11.03
N SER A 359 -6.88 -19.95 -12.05
CA SER A 359 -6.83 -19.33 -13.36
C SER A 359 -7.64 -18.03 -13.41
N GLU A 360 -7.41 -17.24 -14.46
CA GLU A 360 -8.24 -16.06 -14.77
C GLU A 360 -9.73 -16.46 -14.91
N GLU A 361 -10.00 -17.62 -15.51
CA GLU A 361 -11.36 -18.13 -15.69
C GLU A 361 -12.02 -18.51 -14.36
N ASP A 362 -11.26 -19.03 -13.39
CA ASP A 362 -11.75 -19.31 -12.04
C ASP A 362 -12.17 -18.03 -11.32
N LEU A 363 -11.34 -16.99 -11.40
CA LEU A 363 -11.64 -15.66 -10.84
C LEU A 363 -12.89 -15.05 -11.48
N LYS A 364 -13.01 -15.11 -12.82
CA LYS A 364 -14.19 -14.63 -13.55
C LYS A 364 -15.45 -15.41 -13.17
N ARG A 365 -15.37 -16.74 -13.01
CA ARG A 365 -16.50 -17.57 -12.55
C ARG A 365 -16.93 -17.23 -11.13
N ALA A 366 -15.98 -16.94 -10.24
CA ALA A 366 -16.28 -16.56 -8.85
C ALA A 366 -16.93 -15.17 -8.71
N GLN A 367 -16.73 -14.27 -9.68
CA GLN A 367 -17.15 -12.88 -9.63
C GLN A 367 -18.62 -12.68 -9.22
N ALA A 368 -19.54 -13.45 -9.81
CA ALA A 368 -20.98 -13.31 -9.53
C ALA A 368 -21.31 -13.63 -8.07
N ASN A 369 -20.68 -14.66 -7.50
CA ASN A 369 -20.86 -15.07 -6.12
C ASN A 369 -20.26 -14.04 -5.15
N ILE A 370 -19.06 -13.52 -5.46
CA ILE A 370 -18.42 -12.45 -4.68
C ILE A 370 -19.33 -11.21 -4.64
N ARG A 371 -19.87 -10.79 -5.80
CA ARG A 371 -20.78 -9.65 -5.89
C ARG A 371 -22.05 -9.86 -5.08
N ALA A 372 -22.67 -11.03 -5.19
CA ALA A 372 -23.89 -11.36 -4.45
C ALA A 372 -23.64 -11.35 -2.94
N ALA A 373 -22.53 -11.94 -2.49
CA ALA A 373 -22.15 -11.97 -1.08
C ALA A 373 -21.86 -10.57 -0.53
N TRP A 374 -21.13 -9.75 -1.28
CA TRP A 374 -20.87 -8.36 -0.93
C TRP A 374 -22.18 -7.56 -0.78
N LYS A 375 -23.08 -7.65 -1.77
CA LYS A 375 -24.38 -6.96 -1.70
C LYS A 375 -25.21 -7.37 -0.49
N ARG A 376 -25.19 -8.66 -0.11
CA ARG A 376 -25.86 -9.14 1.11
C ARG A 376 -25.27 -8.49 2.36
N ARG A 377 -23.94 -8.45 2.49
CA ARG A 377 -23.26 -7.82 3.63
C ARG A 377 -23.53 -6.32 3.70
N ASP A 378 -23.43 -5.63 2.57
CA ASP A 378 -23.67 -4.18 2.48
C ASP A 378 -25.10 -3.83 2.90
N ALA A 379 -26.11 -4.57 2.41
CA ALA A 379 -27.50 -4.39 2.85
C ALA A 379 -27.69 -4.63 4.36
N MET A 380 -27.03 -5.65 4.92
CA MET A 380 -27.07 -5.91 6.37
C MET A 380 -26.41 -4.77 7.17
N GLN A 381 -25.25 -4.27 6.73
CA GLN A 381 -24.56 -3.15 7.37
C GLN A 381 -25.40 -1.88 7.33
N GLN A 382 -25.99 -1.54 6.18
CA GLN A 382 -26.87 -0.38 6.03
C GLN A 382 -28.10 -0.48 6.95
N GLN A 383 -28.73 -1.67 7.03
CA GLN A 383 -29.86 -1.88 7.93
C GLN A 383 -29.46 -1.77 9.41
N GLN A 384 -28.27 -2.25 9.79
CA GLN A 384 -27.75 -2.09 11.15
C GLN A 384 -27.44 -0.62 11.46
N GLN A 385 -26.82 0.12 10.54
CA GLN A 385 -26.53 1.54 10.70
C GLN A 385 -27.81 2.36 10.83
N GLN A 386 -28.81 2.10 9.99
CA GLN A 386 -30.12 2.76 10.08
C GLN A 386 -30.80 2.49 11.43
N ARG A 387 -30.79 1.23 11.90
CA ARG A 387 -31.32 0.88 13.24
C ARG A 387 -30.57 1.59 14.36
N GLN A 388 -29.25 1.65 14.31
CA GLN A 388 -28.44 2.36 15.30
C GLN A 388 -28.70 3.87 15.27
N GLN A 389 -28.86 4.46 14.09
CA GLN A 389 -29.19 5.88 13.93
C GLN A 389 -30.59 6.19 14.48
N GLN A 390 -31.59 5.35 14.18
CA GLN A 390 -32.94 5.48 14.72
C GLN A 390 -32.94 5.35 16.25
N GLN A 391 -32.21 4.39 16.80
CA GLN A 391 -32.08 4.22 18.25
C GLN A 391 -31.39 5.42 18.90
N ARG A 392 -30.30 5.92 18.32
CA ARG A 392 -29.62 7.15 18.79
C ARG A 392 -30.53 8.36 18.74
N ALA A 393 -31.30 8.53 17.67
CA ALA A 393 -32.26 9.63 17.52
C ALA A 393 -33.39 9.53 18.55
N MET A 394 -33.89 8.33 18.83
CA MET A 394 -34.91 8.10 19.86
C MET A 394 -34.40 8.42 21.26
N VAL A 395 -33.18 7.98 21.60
CA VAL A 395 -32.53 8.29 22.88
C VAL A 395 -32.27 9.79 22.99
N ALA A 396 -31.74 10.44 21.96
CA ALA A 396 -31.53 11.89 21.95
C ALA A 396 -32.85 12.64 22.18
N ARG A 397 -33.92 12.27 21.46
CA ARG A 397 -35.25 12.86 21.64
C ARG A 397 -35.78 12.64 23.06
N ALA A 398 -35.64 11.44 23.63
CA ALA A 398 -36.05 11.17 25.00
C ALA A 398 -35.30 12.09 25.99
N VAL A 399 -33.96 12.20 25.87
CA VAL A 399 -33.14 13.08 26.71
C VAL A 399 -33.58 14.55 26.59
N THR A 400 -33.82 15.06 25.38
CA THR A 400 -34.30 16.42 25.18
C THR A 400 -35.68 16.63 25.81
N THR A 401 -36.57 15.64 25.72
CA THR A 401 -37.93 15.72 26.29
C THR A 401 -37.87 15.73 27.82
N THR A 402 -37.03 14.90 28.43
CA THR A 402 -36.82 14.86 29.88
C THR A 402 -36.19 16.16 30.38
N ALA A 403 -35.20 16.70 29.66
CA ALA A 403 -34.58 17.99 29.99
C ALA A 403 -35.58 19.16 29.88
N ALA A 404 -36.42 19.18 28.85
CA ALA A 404 -37.49 20.18 28.70
C ALA A 404 -38.54 20.08 29.82
N ALA A 405 -38.94 18.86 30.20
CA ALA A 405 -39.86 18.63 31.31
C ALA A 405 -39.28 19.10 32.65
N ALA A 406 -37.99 18.82 32.91
CA ALA A 406 -37.29 19.28 34.11
C ALA A 406 -37.20 20.82 34.16
N ALA A 407 -36.89 21.46 33.03
CA ALA A 407 -36.85 22.93 32.93
C ALA A 407 -38.23 23.56 33.17
N ALA A 408 -39.29 22.97 32.59
CA ALA A 408 -40.66 23.43 32.81
C ALA A 408 -41.11 23.27 34.27
N ALA A 409 -40.76 22.16 34.92
CA ALA A 409 -41.03 21.95 36.35
C ALA A 409 -40.30 22.96 37.23
N ALA A 410 -39.03 23.27 36.92
CA ALA A 410 -38.26 24.29 37.64
C ALA A 410 -38.87 25.69 37.47
N ALA A 411 -39.30 26.05 36.25
CA ALA A 411 -39.97 27.32 35.99
C ALA A 411 -41.32 27.43 36.73
N ALA A 412 -42.11 26.35 36.75
CA ALA A 412 -43.37 26.31 37.48
C ALA A 412 -43.17 26.45 39.00
N ALA A 413 -42.14 25.79 39.56
CA ALA A 413 -41.78 25.92 40.97
C ALA A 413 -41.34 27.35 41.32
N ALA A 414 -40.55 27.99 40.45
CA ALA A 414 -40.14 29.39 40.63
C ALA A 414 -41.34 30.36 40.57
N ALA A 415 -42.27 30.14 39.64
CA ALA A 415 -43.49 30.94 39.52
C ALA A 415 -44.41 30.77 40.75
N ALA A 416 -44.55 29.55 41.26
CA ALA A 416 -45.32 29.28 42.47
C ALA A 416 -44.70 29.95 43.71
N ALA A 417 -43.37 29.93 43.84
CA ALA A 417 -42.65 30.62 44.90
C ALA A 417 -42.84 32.15 44.83
N ALA A 418 -42.79 32.73 43.62
CA ALA A 418 -43.03 34.16 43.41
C ALA A 418 -44.49 34.56 43.73
N ALA A 419 -45.47 33.74 43.34
CA ALA A 419 -46.88 33.97 43.65
C ALA A 419 -47.16 33.87 45.16
N ALA A 420 -46.54 32.90 45.85
CA ALA A 420 -46.61 32.78 47.30
C ALA A 420 -46.02 34.03 47.98
N ALA A 421 -44.86 34.51 47.54
CA ALA A 421 -44.24 35.73 48.07
C ALA A 421 -45.12 36.99 47.86
N ALA A 422 -45.80 37.09 46.70
CA ALA A 422 -46.73 38.18 46.42
C ALA A 422 -48.00 38.12 47.28
N ALA A 423 -48.53 36.93 47.56
CA ALA A 423 -49.66 36.75 48.46
C ALA A 423 -49.33 37.16 49.90
N THR A 424 -48.11 36.86 50.38
CA THR A 424 -47.63 37.32 51.69
C THR A 424 -47.47 38.83 51.77
N ALA A 425 -47.11 39.49 50.66
CA ALA A 425 -46.98 40.94 50.57
C ALA A 425 -48.34 41.69 50.51
N THR A 426 -49.41 41.02 50.08
CA THR A 426 -50.75 41.64 49.95
C THR A 426 -51.56 41.58 51.27
N THR A 427 -51.06 40.88 52.29
CA THR A 427 -51.71 40.77 53.61
C THR A 427 -51.18 41.81 54.61
N THR A 428 -50.32 42.74 54.17
CA THR A 428 -49.66 43.75 55.01
C THR A 428 -49.94 45.17 54.50
N THR A 429 -51.21 45.53 54.33
CA THR A 429 -51.64 46.93 54.18
C THR A 429 -52.78 47.23 55.16
N GLY A 430 -52.41 47.38 56.43
CA GLY A 430 -53.30 47.85 57.49
C GLY A 430 -52.54 48.56 58.61
N SER A 431 -52.66 49.89 58.63
CA SER A 431 -52.54 50.79 59.78
C SER A 431 -51.21 51.50 60.15
N SER A 432 -51.38 52.83 60.28
CA SER A 432 -50.76 53.83 61.19
C SER A 432 -49.32 54.33 61.02
N ASN A 433 -49.21 55.52 60.41
CA ASN A 433 -48.83 56.82 61.01
C ASN A 433 -47.80 56.89 62.18
N GLN A 434 -46.62 57.49 61.91
CA GLN A 434 -45.90 58.59 62.60
C GLN A 434 -44.36 58.42 62.68
N PRO A 435 -43.57 59.52 62.60
CA PRO A 435 -42.09 59.50 62.55
C PRO A 435 -41.43 59.82 63.91
N PRO A 436 -40.11 59.55 64.07
CA PRO A 436 -39.25 60.68 64.50
C PRO A 436 -37.78 60.68 64.01
N LYS A 437 -37.31 61.91 63.77
CA LYS A 437 -36.06 62.63 64.14
C LYS A 437 -34.65 62.01 64.14
N MET A 438 -33.77 62.86 63.59
CA MET A 438 -32.30 62.98 63.62
C MET A 438 -31.58 62.83 64.97
N THR A 439 -30.32 62.34 64.92
CA THR A 439 -29.10 62.81 65.66
C THR A 439 -27.85 62.08 65.09
N THR A 440 -26.96 62.74 64.33
CA THR A 440 -25.62 63.32 64.68
C THR A 440 -24.46 62.35 65.04
N THR A 441 -23.54 62.14 64.06
CA THR A 441 -22.02 62.19 64.08
C THR A 441 -21.17 61.42 65.12
N PRO A 442 -19.82 61.29 64.98
CA PRO A 442 -18.93 61.25 63.79
C PRO A 442 -17.78 60.19 63.83
N GLY A 443 -17.15 59.95 62.67
CA GLY A 443 -15.68 59.92 62.49
C GLY A 443 -14.86 58.67 62.91
N THR A 444 -14.10 58.09 61.97
CA THR A 444 -12.62 58.21 61.91
C THR A 444 -11.99 57.37 60.77
N ASN A 445 -11.25 58.09 59.93
CA ASN A 445 -10.04 57.76 59.16
C ASN A 445 -9.49 56.32 59.10
N GLY A 446 -9.31 55.85 57.86
CA GLY A 446 -7.98 55.87 57.23
C GLY A 446 -7.16 54.56 57.25
N HIS A 447 -6.98 53.94 56.09
CA HIS A 447 -5.68 53.75 55.43
C HIS A 447 -5.85 52.98 54.12
N GLY A 448 -5.32 53.54 53.04
CA GLY A 448 -5.19 52.84 51.76
C GLY A 448 -3.89 52.05 51.71
N THR A 449 -3.85 51.02 50.88
CA THR A 449 -2.66 50.74 50.06
C THR A 449 -3.08 49.98 48.81
N LYS A 450 -2.75 50.56 47.65
CA LYS A 450 -2.67 49.87 46.36
C LYS A 450 -1.57 48.81 46.44
N ARG A 451 -1.76 47.67 45.78
CA ARG A 451 -0.66 46.97 45.11
C ARG A 451 -1.19 46.25 43.86
N LYS A 452 -0.45 46.46 42.78
CA LYS A 452 -0.62 45.97 41.40
C LYS A 452 0.55 45.01 41.15
N LEU A 453 0.39 44.13 40.16
CA LEU A 453 1.41 43.28 39.49
C LEU A 453 1.77 42.01 40.32
N GLU A 454 2.01 40.84 39.74
CA GLU A 454 2.49 40.48 38.40
C GLU A 454 2.29 38.97 38.14
N ASP A 455 2.51 38.59 36.89
CA ASP A 455 2.72 37.25 36.30
C ASP A 455 3.20 36.10 37.21
N THR A 456 2.82 34.87 36.83
CA THR A 456 3.80 33.82 36.50
C THR A 456 3.13 32.60 35.84
N SER A 457 3.69 32.25 34.68
CA SER A 457 3.99 30.91 34.15
C SER A 457 2.87 29.92 33.82
#